data_AF-U5CV63-F1
#
_entry.id   AF-U5CV63-F1
#
_cell.length_a   1.000
_cell.length_b   1.000
_cell.length_c   1.000
_cell.angle_alpha   90.00
_cell.angle_beta   90.00
_cell.angle_gamma   90.00
#
_symmetry.space_group_name_H-M   'P 1'
#
loop_
_entity.id
_entity.type
_entity.pdbx_description
1 polymer ?
#
loop_
_entity_poly.entity_id
_entity_poly.type
_entity_poly.pdbx_seq_one_letter_code
_entity_poly.pdbx_strand_id
1 'polypeptide(L)'
;MYGGVGGNMYQGESDVEEIVSRLPRSASIAGHGRKDPFLSKPKSQQMTLKGMVKGTRNMLGRYVGKWFYDKGIPFDAANSPYFPPMVSAIQRVGPGVKPPTAYELSGPILDEEVEEVTKWIEEYK
;
A
#
# COMPACT_ATOMS: atom_id res chain seq x y z
N MET A 1 -67.69 -20.18 -36.32
CA MET A 1 -69.12 -20.44 -36.03
C MET A 1 -69.19 -21.51 -34.96
N TYR A 2 -70.12 -21.33 -34.01
CA TYR A 2 -70.47 -22.18 -32.86
C TYR A 2 -69.38 -22.27 -31.76
N GLY A 3 -69.57 -21.86 -30.49
CA GLY A 3 -70.78 -21.45 -29.77
C GLY A 3 -71.18 -22.49 -28.71
N GLY A 4 -70.92 -22.17 -27.43
CA GLY A 4 -71.70 -22.62 -26.26
C GLY A 4 -71.48 -24.06 -25.75
N VAL A 5 -71.81 -24.46 -24.52
CA VAL A 5 -72.54 -23.85 -23.38
C VAL A 5 -72.26 -24.71 -22.13
N GLY A 6 -72.19 -24.08 -20.95
CA GLY A 6 -72.78 -24.57 -19.69
C GLY A 6 -71.97 -25.59 -18.87
N GLY A 7 -71.88 -25.51 -17.55
CA GLY A 7 -72.60 -24.65 -16.61
C GLY A 7 -71.94 -24.71 -15.23
N ASN A 8 -72.17 -23.63 -14.49
CA ASN A 8 -71.73 -23.38 -13.13
C ASN A 8 -72.56 -24.21 -12.13
N MET A 9 -72.08 -24.25 -10.88
CA MET A 9 -72.70 -24.65 -9.58
C MET A 9 -71.70 -25.59 -8.91
N TYR A 10 -71.01 -25.23 -7.82
CA TYR A 10 -71.54 -24.74 -6.56
C TYR A 10 -70.56 -23.78 -5.87
N GLN A 11 -71.08 -22.64 -5.39
CA GLN A 11 -70.46 -21.82 -4.36
C GLN A 11 -70.63 -22.54 -3.01
N GLY A 12 -69.56 -22.62 -2.23
CA GLY A 12 -69.56 -23.17 -0.87
C GLY A 12 -68.35 -22.66 -0.11
N GLU A 13 -68.45 -21.40 0.34
CA GLU A 13 -67.54 -20.79 1.31
C GLU A 13 -67.81 -21.39 2.70
N SER A 14 -66.77 -21.87 3.40
CA SER A 14 -66.68 -21.79 4.87
C SER A 14 -65.29 -22.22 5.37
N ASP A 15 -64.45 -21.23 5.68
CA ASP A 15 -63.53 -21.13 6.81
C ASP A 15 -62.97 -22.40 7.46
N VAL A 16 -61.78 -22.83 7.04
CA VAL A 16 -60.88 -23.68 7.86
C VAL A 16 -59.47 -23.09 8.04
N GLU A 17 -59.22 -21.91 7.47
CA GLU A 17 -57.92 -21.19 7.55
C GLU A 17 -57.63 -20.57 8.93
N GLU A 18 -58.57 -20.59 9.88
CA GLU A 18 -58.39 -19.89 11.17
C GLU A 18 -57.79 -20.76 12.29
N ILE A 19 -57.96 -22.09 12.27
CA ILE A 19 -57.76 -22.92 13.48
C ILE A 19 -56.35 -23.52 13.61
N VAL A 20 -55.64 -23.80 12.51
CA VAL A 20 -54.30 -24.45 12.59
C VAL A 20 -53.17 -23.44 12.87
N SER A 21 -53.48 -22.15 12.80
CA SER A 21 -52.56 -21.04 13.14
C SER A 21 -52.15 -20.96 14.62
N ARG A 22 -52.69 -21.80 15.51
CA ARG A 22 -52.56 -21.63 16.98
C ARG A 22 -51.83 -22.73 17.77
N LEU A 23 -51.11 -23.65 17.14
CA LEU A 23 -50.27 -24.61 17.90
C LEU A 23 -48.78 -24.47 17.54
N PRO A 24 -47.90 -24.09 18.50
CA PRO A 24 -46.47 -24.03 18.25
C PRO A 24 -45.88 -25.44 18.32
N ARG A 25 -45.16 -25.87 17.28
CA ARG A 25 -44.35 -27.10 17.33
C ARG A 25 -42.88 -26.77 17.10
N SER A 26 -42.09 -27.14 18.11
CA SER A 26 -40.69 -26.79 18.33
C SER A 26 -39.70 -27.44 17.35
N ALA A 27 -38.52 -26.82 17.27
CA ALA A 27 -37.46 -26.95 16.28
C ALA A 27 -36.67 -28.28 16.22
N SER A 28 -36.09 -28.55 15.04
CA SER A 28 -34.73 -29.08 14.89
C SER A 28 -34.22 -28.80 13.46
N ILE A 29 -33.21 -27.94 13.33
CA ILE A 29 -32.47 -27.73 12.06
C ILE A 29 -31.01 -28.13 12.31
N ALA A 30 -30.61 -29.23 11.67
CA ALA A 30 -29.22 -29.67 11.59
C ALA A 30 -28.39 -28.54 10.94
N GLY A 31 -27.56 -27.87 11.75
CA GLY A 31 -26.76 -26.74 11.31
C GLY A 31 -25.64 -27.17 10.36
N HIS A 32 -25.79 -26.91 9.07
CA HIS A 32 -24.64 -26.68 8.21
C HIS A 32 -23.99 -25.36 8.64
N GLY A 33 -22.88 -25.46 9.37
CA GLY A 33 -22.20 -24.33 9.99
C GLY A 33 -21.80 -23.26 8.98
N ARG A 34 -22.50 -22.12 9.05
CA ARG A 34 -22.09 -20.85 8.46
C ARG A 34 -20.70 -20.53 9.02
N LYS A 35 -19.67 -20.50 8.18
CA LYS A 35 -18.35 -20.02 8.62
C LYS A 35 -18.51 -18.52 8.91
N ASP A 36 -18.48 -18.14 10.18
CA ASP A 36 -18.57 -16.74 10.58
C ASP A 36 -17.34 -15.98 10.05
N PRO A 37 -17.50 -14.92 9.25
CA PRO A 37 -16.38 -14.11 8.74
C PRO A 37 -15.53 -13.47 9.86
N PHE A 38 -16.11 -13.37 11.06
CA PHE A 38 -15.46 -12.81 12.25
C PHE A 38 -14.56 -13.81 13.00
N LEU A 39 -14.62 -15.12 12.69
CA LEU A 39 -13.76 -16.15 13.29
C LEU A 39 -12.54 -16.53 12.44
N SER A 40 -12.39 -15.96 11.23
CA SER A 40 -11.11 -16.09 10.52
C SER A 40 -10.07 -15.23 11.23
N LYS A 41 -9.09 -15.85 11.89
CA LYS A 41 -7.90 -15.14 12.35
C LYS A 41 -7.36 -14.31 11.17
N PRO A 42 -7.11 -12.99 11.33
CA PRO A 42 -6.47 -12.25 10.27
C PRO A 42 -5.15 -12.96 9.97
N LYS A 43 -4.94 -13.37 8.71
CA LYS A 43 -3.62 -13.81 8.26
C LYS A 43 -2.71 -12.62 8.46
N SER A 44 -1.97 -12.59 9.57
CA SER A 44 -0.88 -11.65 9.72
C SER A 44 0.13 -12.01 8.62
N GLN A 45 0.20 -11.16 7.60
CA GLN A 45 1.23 -11.31 6.58
C GLN A 45 2.56 -10.98 7.25
N GLN A 46 3.26 -12.02 7.70
CA GLN A 46 4.58 -11.86 8.29
C GLN A 46 5.52 -11.34 7.21
N MET A 47 5.97 -10.09 7.35
CA MET A 47 6.93 -9.48 6.43
C MET A 47 8.27 -10.19 6.58
N THR A 48 8.75 -10.82 5.50
CA THR A 48 10.06 -11.47 5.50
C THR A 48 11.17 -10.42 5.49
N LEU A 49 12.35 -10.75 6.01
CA LEU A 49 13.53 -9.86 6.00
C LEU A 49 13.84 -9.33 4.58
N LYS A 50 13.69 -10.19 3.56
CA LYS A 50 13.80 -9.82 2.14
C LYS A 50 12.76 -8.76 1.73
N GLY A 51 11.53 -8.87 2.23
CA GLY A 51 10.45 -7.89 2.04
C GLY A 51 10.75 -6.54 2.68
N MET A 52 11.30 -6.53 3.92
CA MET A 52 11.75 -5.31 4.59
C MET A 52 12.88 -4.62 3.81
N VAL A 53 13.92 -5.35 3.41
CA VAL A 53 15.05 -4.79 2.63
C VAL A 53 14.56 -4.20 1.31
N LYS A 54 13.61 -4.86 0.64
CA LYS A 54 12.96 -4.34 -0.58
C LYS A 54 12.16 -3.07 -0.29
N GLY A 55 11.44 -3.01 0.83
CA GLY A 55 10.69 -1.83 1.28
C GLY A 55 11.59 -0.62 1.56
N THR A 56 12.72 -0.82 2.24
CA THR A 56 13.68 0.25 2.57
C THR A 56 14.38 0.79 1.32
N ARG A 57 14.83 -0.09 0.41
CA ARG A 57 15.39 0.32 -0.89
C ARG A 57 14.38 1.12 -1.72
N ASN A 58 13.11 0.74 -1.67
CA ASN A 58 12.03 1.45 -2.35
C ASN A 58 11.80 2.87 -1.77
N MET A 59 12.02 3.07 -0.46
CA MET A 59 11.88 4.40 0.15
C MET A 59 13.00 5.36 -0.25
N LEU A 60 14.26 4.92 -0.20
CA LEU A 60 15.40 5.76 -0.62
C LEU A 60 15.25 6.20 -2.08
N GLY A 61 15.00 5.25 -2.98
CA GLY A 61 14.82 5.54 -4.41
C GLY A 61 13.67 6.50 -4.67
N ARG A 62 12.57 6.43 -3.91
CA ARG A 62 11.44 7.37 -4.02
C ARG A 62 11.82 8.80 -3.65
N TYR A 63 12.55 9.01 -2.56
CA TYR A 63 12.94 10.37 -2.13
C TYR A 63 14.00 10.97 -3.03
N VAL A 64 15.01 10.18 -3.41
CA VAL A 64 16.02 10.60 -4.40
C VAL A 64 15.35 10.96 -5.73
N GLY A 65 14.48 10.09 -6.24
CA GLY A 65 13.76 10.34 -7.50
C GLY A 65 12.87 11.58 -7.45
N LYS A 66 12.19 11.83 -6.32
CA LYS A 66 11.41 13.06 -6.11
C LYS A 66 12.28 14.31 -6.16
N TRP A 67 13.46 14.28 -5.52
CA TRP A 67 14.38 15.41 -5.53
C TRP A 67 14.95 15.68 -6.93
N PHE A 68 15.33 14.63 -7.67
CA PHE A 68 15.75 14.76 -9.07
C PHE A 68 14.67 15.42 -9.93
N TYR A 69 13.42 14.95 -9.80
CA TYR A 69 12.28 15.51 -10.52
C TYR A 69 12.01 16.98 -10.16
N ASP A 70 11.98 17.31 -8.86
CA ASP A 70 11.73 18.68 -8.37
C ASP A 70 12.78 19.68 -8.86
N LYS A 71 14.05 19.26 -8.90
CA LYS A 71 15.19 20.11 -9.32
C LYS A 71 15.52 20.03 -10.80
N GLY A 72 14.81 19.20 -11.57
CA GLY A 72 15.11 19.00 -12.99
C GLY A 72 16.50 18.39 -13.25
N ILE A 73 17.02 17.60 -12.31
CA ILE A 73 18.34 16.98 -12.43
C ILE A 73 18.22 15.78 -13.38
N PRO A 74 19.05 15.70 -14.44
CA PRO A 74 19.08 14.52 -15.31
C PRO A 74 19.41 13.25 -14.52
N PHE A 75 18.68 12.15 -14.78
CA PHE A 75 18.91 10.89 -14.05
C PHE A 75 20.31 10.30 -14.24
N ASP A 76 21.00 10.68 -15.33
CA ASP A 76 22.40 10.33 -15.56
C ASP A 76 23.34 10.84 -14.46
N ALA A 77 22.97 11.89 -13.71
CA ALA A 77 23.73 12.36 -12.56
C ALA A 77 23.91 11.28 -11.47
N ALA A 78 23.05 10.25 -11.43
CA ALA A 78 23.21 9.10 -10.54
C ALA A 78 24.37 8.18 -10.93
N ASN A 79 24.89 8.27 -12.16
CA ASN A 79 26.06 7.54 -12.64
C ASN A 79 27.38 8.23 -12.27
N SER A 80 27.32 9.41 -11.66
CA SER A 80 28.51 10.12 -11.15
C SER A 80 29.26 9.26 -10.13
N PRO A 81 30.60 9.22 -10.15
CA PRO A 81 31.40 8.51 -9.16
C PRO A 81 31.17 9.02 -7.72
N TYR A 82 30.66 10.24 -7.56
CA TYR A 82 30.36 10.86 -6.27
C TYR A 82 29.00 10.45 -5.69
N PHE A 83 28.09 9.89 -6.50
CA PHE A 83 26.75 9.54 -6.05
C PHE A 83 26.72 8.38 -5.03
N PRO A 84 27.40 7.22 -5.25
CA PRO A 84 27.46 6.16 -4.24
C PRO A 84 28.16 6.56 -2.92
N PRO A 85 29.29 7.30 -2.94
CA PRO A 85 29.89 7.86 -1.74
C PRO A 85 28.96 8.78 -0.94
N MET A 86 28.23 9.68 -1.63
CA MET A 86 27.24 10.57 -0.98
C MET A 86 26.18 9.76 -0.23
N VAL A 87 25.58 8.76 -0.87
CA VAL A 87 24.57 7.89 -0.23
C VAL A 87 25.16 7.12 0.96
N SER A 88 26.41 6.65 0.83
CA SER A 88 27.12 5.93 1.89
C SER A 88 27.40 6.83 3.10
N ALA A 89 27.77 8.10 2.87
CA ALA A 89 27.98 9.08 3.93
C ALA A 89 26.69 9.35 4.71
N ILE A 90 25.56 9.57 4.01
CA ILE A 90 24.25 9.76 4.64
C ILE A 90 23.86 8.56 5.51
N GLN A 91 24.11 7.34 5.03
CA GLN A 91 23.83 6.11 5.81
C GLN A 91 24.71 5.98 7.05
N ARG A 92 26.00 6.34 6.95
CA ARG A 92 26.97 6.27 8.06
C ARG A 92 26.64 7.27 9.16
N VAL A 93 26.28 8.49 8.78
CA VAL A 93 25.95 9.57 9.71
C VAL A 93 24.68 9.24 10.50
N GLY A 94 23.70 8.60 9.84
CA GLY A 94 22.49 8.13 10.49
C GLY A 94 21.46 9.24 10.75
N PRO A 95 20.34 8.91 11.40
CA PRO A 95 19.24 9.84 11.64
C PRO A 95 19.60 10.92 12.66
N GLY A 96 19.06 12.14 12.47
CA GLY A 96 19.21 13.26 13.40
C GLY A 96 20.22 14.31 12.98
N VAL A 97 21.02 14.05 11.94
CA VAL A 97 21.92 15.06 11.38
C VAL A 97 21.19 15.96 10.41
N LYS A 98 21.43 17.27 10.55
CA LYS A 98 20.87 18.28 9.67
C LYS A 98 21.58 18.18 8.31
N PRO A 99 20.84 18.15 7.19
CA PRO A 99 21.48 18.27 5.89
C PRO A 99 22.18 19.63 5.79
N PRO A 100 23.27 19.73 5.01
CA PRO A 100 23.93 21.01 4.79
C PRO A 100 22.97 21.98 4.08
N THR A 101 23.10 23.25 4.43
CA THR A 101 22.33 24.34 3.82
C THR A 101 22.92 24.72 2.46
N ALA A 102 22.12 25.42 1.64
CA ALA A 102 22.61 25.92 0.35
C ALA A 102 23.83 26.84 0.50
N TYR A 103 23.87 27.66 1.56
CA TYR A 103 25.00 28.54 1.87
C TYR A 103 26.27 27.75 2.19
N GLU A 104 26.16 26.72 3.03
CA GLU A 104 27.30 25.85 3.37
C GLU A 104 27.82 25.11 2.14
N LEU A 105 26.92 24.60 1.30
CA LEU A 105 27.27 23.92 0.05
C LEU A 105 27.94 24.84 -0.98
N SER A 106 27.52 26.11 -1.08
CA SER A 106 28.07 27.06 -2.06
C SER A 106 29.29 27.83 -1.58
N GLY A 107 29.53 27.85 -0.27
CA GLY A 107 30.65 28.56 0.35
C GLY A 107 31.70 27.58 0.85
N PRO A 108 31.80 27.35 2.17
CA PRO A 108 32.92 26.63 2.77
C PRO A 108 33.15 25.23 2.19
N ILE A 109 32.08 24.46 1.92
CA ILE A 109 32.23 23.09 1.38
C ILE A 109 32.77 23.12 -0.06
N LEU A 110 32.36 24.11 -0.86
CA LEU A 110 32.86 24.25 -2.23
C LEU A 110 34.31 24.74 -2.23
N ASP A 111 34.64 25.68 -1.33
CA ASP A 111 36.00 26.20 -1.18
C ASP A 111 36.98 25.09 -0.80
N GLU A 112 36.60 24.21 0.13
CA GLU A 112 37.38 23.02 0.51
C GLU A 112 37.64 22.08 -0.68
N GLU A 113 36.60 21.75 -1.48
CA GLU A 113 36.76 20.88 -2.65
C GLU A 113 37.69 21.51 -3.71
N VAL A 114 37.58 22.83 -3.92
CA VAL A 114 38.45 23.56 -4.86
C VAL A 114 39.91 23.55 -4.39
N GLU A 115 40.15 23.75 -3.10
CA GLU A 115 41.50 23.70 -2.52
C GLU A 115 42.10 22.29 -2.65
N GLU A 116 41.34 21.24 -2.33
CA GLU A 116 41.78 19.86 -2.50
C GLU A 116 42.18 19.59 -3.96
N VAL A 117 41.30 19.89 -4.91
CA VAL A 117 41.58 19.68 -6.35
C VAL A 117 42.80 20.49 -6.81
N THR A 118 42.94 21.73 -6.36
CA THR A 118 44.08 22.58 -6.71
C THR A 118 45.39 21.97 -6.20
N LYS A 119 45.41 21.49 -4.96
CA LYS A 119 46.56 20.79 -4.40
C LYS A 119 46.91 19.52 -5.17
N TRP A 120 45.90 18.71 -5.53
CA TRP A 120 46.12 17.54 -6.40
C TRP A 120 46.72 17.90 -7.75
N ILE A 121 46.38 19.06 -8.32
CA ILE A 121 47.00 19.53 -9.59
C ILE A 121 48.45 19.97 -9.37
N GLU A 122 48.73 20.69 -8.28
CA GLU A 122 50.07 21.18 -7.96
C GLU A 122 51.05 20.06 -7.63
N GLU A 123 50.59 19.00 -6.94
CA GLU A 123 51.41 17.83 -6.61
C GLU A 123 51.87 17.04 -7.86
N TYR A 124 51.15 17.19 -8.98
CA TYR A 124 51.44 16.51 -10.25
C TYR A 124 52.01 17.44 -11.33
N LYS A 125 52.38 18.68 -10.98
CA LYS A 125 53.14 19.60 -11.86
C LYS A 125 54.64 19.40 -11.74
#